data_AF-A0A7W1RF86-F1
#
_entry.id   AF-A0A7W1RF86-F1
#
_cell.length_a   1.000
_cell.length_b   1.000
_cell.length_c   1.000
_cell.angle_alpha   90.00
_cell.angle_beta   90.00
_cell.angle_gamma   90.00
#
_symmetry.space_group_name_H-M   'P 1'
#
loop_
_entity.id
_entity.type
_entity.pdbx_description
1 polymer ?
#
loop_
_entity_poly.entity_id
_entity_poly.type
_entity_poly.pdbx_seq_one_letter_code
_entity_poly.pdbx_strand_id
1 'polypeptide(L)'
;MTHDITTYGGGELFTLVFNGIAALFKTDRTGLVMSLIRVGLMVGSVYVVVLMLVKSQLIEGFKWFLWVVVATNLLFLPKTTIWIHDPLCNTRSKVDNVPLALGIFASTVSQVGRSITEQFESVFTLPDYMPYHTTGTVFASSLMSQVGQFRIVDPTFKGNMERFVNQCVVYDAMIGHKY
;
A
#
# COMPACT_ATOMS: atom_id res chain seq x y z
N MET A 1 18.07 9.46 -0.17
CA MET A 1 16.85 9.86 -0.90
C MET A 1 15.69 9.75 0.08
N THR A 2 14.69 10.62 -0.03
CA THR A 2 13.53 10.62 0.86
C THR A 2 12.29 10.42 0.01
N HIS A 3 11.47 9.42 0.33
CA HIS A 3 10.20 9.17 -0.35
C HIS A 3 9.05 9.40 0.61
N ASP A 4 8.02 10.09 0.15
CA ASP A 4 6.77 10.31 0.88
C ASP A 4 5.73 9.25 0.51
N ILE A 5 5.09 8.72 1.53
CA ILE A 5 3.98 7.78 1.42
C ILE A 5 2.81 8.43 2.15
N THR A 6 1.75 8.73 1.41
CA THR A 6 0.49 9.17 2.02
C THR A 6 -0.42 7.96 2.19
N THR A 7 -0.96 7.78 3.40
CA THR A 7 -1.97 6.75 3.70
C THR A 7 -3.17 7.41 4.36
N TYR A 8 -4.37 6.97 3.98
CA TYR A 8 -5.62 7.46 4.54
C TYR A 8 -6.12 6.46 5.60
N GLY A 9 -5.55 6.58 6.81
CA GLY A 9 -5.84 5.71 7.94
C GLY A 9 -4.82 4.58 8.07
N GLY A 10 -4.66 4.07 9.28
CA GLY A 10 -3.72 2.98 9.57
C GLY A 10 -2.25 3.39 9.49
N GLY A 11 -1.90 4.67 9.63
CA GLY A 11 -0.51 5.14 9.62
C GLY A 11 0.40 4.43 10.62
N GLU A 12 -0.11 4.04 11.79
CA GLU A 12 0.63 3.22 12.77
C GLU A 12 0.92 1.80 12.25
N LEU A 13 -0.06 1.17 11.61
CA LEU A 13 0.11 -0.16 11.00
C LEU A 13 1.18 -0.12 9.91
N PHE A 14 1.12 0.88 9.02
CA PHE A 14 2.14 1.06 7.98
C PHE A 14 3.53 1.31 8.58
N THR A 15 3.61 2.13 9.63
CA THR A 15 4.87 2.36 10.36
C THR A 15 5.43 1.04 10.89
N LEU A 16 4.59 0.22 11.52
CA LEU A 16 4.99 -1.06 12.10
C LEU A 16 5.46 -2.06 11.03
N VAL A 17 4.74 -2.14 9.90
CA VAL A 17 5.11 -2.99 8.76
C VAL A 17 6.44 -2.55 8.15
N PHE A 18 6.61 -1.26 7.85
CA PHE A 18 7.86 -0.76 7.27
C PHE A 18 9.04 -0.90 8.24
N ASN A 19 8.82 -0.71 9.53
CA ASN A 19 9.85 -0.94 10.55
C ASN A 19 10.22 -2.42 10.66
N GLY A 20 9.25 -3.34 10.54
CA GLY A 20 9.49 -4.78 10.45
C GLY A 20 10.31 -5.16 9.21
N ILE A 21 9.98 -4.59 8.06
CA ILE A 21 10.77 -4.74 6.83
C ILE A 21 12.19 -4.21 7.04
N ALA A 22 12.34 -3.00 7.59
CA ALA A 22 13.65 -2.42 7.88
C ALA A 22 14.47 -3.33 8.82
N ALA A 23 13.85 -3.96 9.81
CA ALA A 23 14.50 -4.92 10.70
C ALA A 23 14.98 -6.18 9.96
N LEU A 24 14.20 -6.72 9.02
CA LEU A 24 14.59 -7.89 8.19
C LEU A 24 15.75 -7.56 7.24
N PHE A 25 15.82 -6.32 6.78
CA PHE A 25 16.83 -5.84 5.84
C PHE A 25 18.06 -5.19 6.52
N LYS A 26 18.14 -5.20 7.85
CA LYS A 26 19.33 -4.76 8.59
C LYS A 26 20.56 -5.58 8.19
N THR A 27 21.71 -4.91 8.20
CA THR A 27 23.01 -5.48 7.82
C THR A 27 23.64 -6.38 8.89
N ASP A 28 23.09 -6.37 10.12
CA ASP A 28 23.60 -7.15 11.25
C ASP A 28 23.34 -8.66 11.13
N ARG A 29 23.97 -9.47 11.99
CA ARG A 29 23.83 -10.95 12.06
C ARG A 29 22.38 -11.44 12.21
N THR A 30 21.44 -10.59 12.60
CA THR A 30 20.01 -10.88 12.72
C THR A 30 19.23 -10.64 11.42
N GLY A 31 19.83 -9.99 10.42
CA GLY A 31 19.24 -9.75 9.11
C GLY A 31 19.21 -11.04 8.28
N LEU A 32 18.03 -11.64 8.16
CA LEU A 32 17.83 -12.90 7.43
C LEU A 32 18.07 -12.72 5.92
N VAL A 33 17.62 -11.60 5.35
CA VAL A 33 17.63 -11.39 3.89
C VAL A 33 19.05 -11.24 3.34
N MET A 34 19.89 -10.43 3.96
CA MET A 34 21.29 -10.25 3.53
C MET A 34 22.10 -11.55 3.67
N SER A 35 21.85 -12.31 4.73
CA SER A 35 22.48 -13.60 4.97
C SER A 35 22.07 -14.62 3.90
N LEU A 36 20.78 -14.67 3.57
CA LEU A 36 20.24 -15.56 2.54
C LEU A 36 20.78 -15.22 1.15
N ILE A 37 20.84 -13.93 0.80
CA ILE A 37 21.45 -13.46 -0.45
C ILE A 37 22.92 -13.89 -0.53
N ARG A 38 23.68 -13.74 0.56
CA ARG A 38 25.10 -14.13 0.59
C ARG A 38 25.28 -15.64 0.38
N VAL A 39 24.47 -16.47 1.02
CA VAL A 39 24.49 -17.93 0.82
C VAL A 39 24.08 -18.28 -0.62
N GLY A 40 23.03 -17.64 -1.14
CA GLY A 40 22.59 -17.82 -2.53
C GLY A 40 23.68 -17.45 -3.54
N LEU A 41 24.41 -16.35 -3.32
CA LEU A 41 25.55 -15.95 -4.15
C LEU A 41 26.73 -16.94 -4.06
N MET A 42 26.99 -17.53 -2.89
CA MET A 42 28.00 -18.58 -2.74
C MET A 42 27.62 -19.86 -3.49
N VAL A 43 26.38 -20.31 -3.39
CA VAL A 43 25.92 -21.50 -4.14
C VAL A 43 25.90 -21.21 -5.64
N GLY A 44 25.44 -20.01 -6.03
CA GLY A 44 25.43 -19.57 -7.42
C GLY A 44 26.82 -19.45 -8.02
N SER A 45 27.82 -18.98 -7.26
CA SER A 45 29.21 -18.90 -7.76
C SER A 45 29.79 -20.29 -8.01
N VAL A 46 29.57 -21.25 -7.11
CA VAL A 46 29.97 -22.65 -7.29
C VAL A 46 29.31 -23.25 -8.53
N TYR A 47 28.01 -23.01 -8.71
CA TYR A 47 27.27 -23.48 -9.90
C TYR A 47 27.85 -22.94 -11.21
N VAL A 48 28.21 -21.65 -11.26
CA VAL A 48 28.84 -21.05 -12.45
C VAL A 48 30.20 -21.68 -12.73
N VAL A 49 31.02 -21.91 -11.71
CA VAL A 49 32.33 -22.55 -11.88
C VAL A 49 32.18 -23.95 -12.49
N VAL A 50 31.19 -24.73 -12.03
CA VAL A 50 30.88 -26.04 -12.62
C VAL A 50 30.48 -25.92 -14.09
N LEU A 51 29.59 -24.98 -14.44
CA LEU A 51 29.18 -24.75 -15.83
C LEU A 51 30.33 -24.32 -16.74
N MET A 52 31.23 -23.48 -16.24
CA MET A 52 32.43 -23.04 -16.97
C MET A 52 33.35 -24.21 -17.32
N LEU A 53 33.54 -25.15 -16.38
CA LEU A 53 34.37 -26.35 -16.60
C LEU A 53 33.74 -27.30 -17.63
N VAL A 54 32.42 -27.45 -17.63
CA VAL A 54 31.72 -28.39 -18.53
C VAL A 54 31.59 -27.84 -19.95
N LYS A 55 31.31 -26.53 -20.11
CA LYS A 55 31.03 -25.93 -21.43
C LYS A 55 32.24 -25.26 -22.09
N SER A 56 33.37 -25.10 -21.40
CA SER A 56 34.57 -24.39 -21.89
C SER A 56 34.31 -22.96 -22.41
N GLN A 57 33.22 -22.34 -21.97
CA GLN A 57 32.80 -20.99 -22.35
C GLN A 57 32.98 -20.02 -21.17
N LEU A 58 34.23 -19.65 -20.90
CA LEU A 58 34.63 -18.82 -19.75
C LEU A 58 34.00 -17.42 -19.78
N ILE A 59 33.92 -16.79 -20.95
CA ILE A 59 33.46 -15.40 -21.10
C ILE A 59 31.96 -15.28 -20.83
N GLU A 60 31.16 -16.20 -21.36
CA GLU A 60 29.70 -16.19 -21.21
C GLU A 60 29.29 -16.42 -19.75
N GLY A 61 29.92 -17.40 -19.08
CA GLY A 61 29.68 -17.70 -17.67
C GLY A 61 30.07 -16.54 -16.75
N PHE A 62 31.20 -15.88 -17.04
CA PHE A 62 31.68 -14.78 -16.20
C PHE A 62 30.80 -13.54 -16.37
N LYS A 63 30.39 -13.23 -17.61
CA LYS A 63 29.43 -12.16 -17.90
C LYS A 63 28.11 -12.39 -17.14
N TRP A 64 27.57 -13.61 -17.17
CA TRP A 64 26.34 -13.94 -16.45
C TRP A 64 26.49 -13.77 -14.93
N PHE A 65 27.56 -14.33 -14.35
CA PHE A 65 27.83 -14.20 -12.92
C PHE A 65 27.99 -12.74 -12.48
N LEU A 66 28.78 -11.97 -13.24
CA LEU A 66 28.99 -10.55 -12.96
C LEU A 66 27.67 -9.78 -13.03
N TRP A 67 26.81 -10.08 -14.00
CA TRP A 67 25.49 -9.47 -14.10
C TRP A 67 24.62 -9.81 -12.88
N VAL A 68 24.55 -11.08 -12.47
CA VAL A 68 23.77 -11.52 -11.30
C VAL A 68 24.25 -10.85 -10.01
N VAL A 69 25.57 -10.79 -9.80
CA VAL A 69 26.15 -10.12 -8.64
C VAL A 69 25.82 -8.63 -8.66
N VAL A 70 26.03 -7.94 -9.78
CA VAL A 70 25.77 -6.50 -9.90
C VAL A 70 24.29 -6.21 -9.70
N ALA A 71 23.39 -6.95 -10.33
CA ALA A 71 21.95 -6.74 -10.22
C ALA A 71 21.43 -6.97 -8.79
N THR A 72 21.90 -8.02 -8.13
CA THR A 72 21.52 -8.33 -6.74
C THR A 72 22.01 -7.23 -5.80
N ASN A 73 23.25 -6.77 -5.96
CA ASN A 73 23.80 -5.68 -5.16
C ASN A 73 23.03 -4.37 -5.42
N LEU A 74 22.79 -4.02 -6.67
CA LEU A 74 22.08 -2.79 -7.03
C LEU A 74 20.64 -2.76 -6.53
N LEU A 75 19.95 -3.91 -6.50
CA LEU A 75 18.57 -3.99 -6.05
C LEU A 75 18.43 -3.90 -4.52
N PHE A 76 19.32 -4.56 -3.77
CA PHE A 76 19.13 -4.78 -2.32
C PHE A 76 20.02 -3.93 -1.41
N LEU A 77 21.16 -3.43 -1.90
CA LEU A 77 22.06 -2.56 -1.13
C LEU A 77 21.50 -1.16 -0.89
N PRO A 78 20.96 -0.43 -1.89
CA PRO A 78 20.58 0.95 -1.66
C PRO A 78 19.41 1.00 -0.69
N LYS A 79 19.62 1.68 0.42
CA LYS A 79 18.60 1.96 1.43
C LYS A 79 18.08 3.38 1.25
N THR A 80 16.82 3.55 1.55
CA THR A 80 16.14 4.84 1.49
C THR A 80 15.36 5.07 2.77
N THR A 81 15.12 6.35 3.06
CA THR A 81 14.29 6.77 4.18
C THR A 81 12.91 7.11 3.66
N ILE A 82 11.89 6.63 4.36
CA ILE A 82 10.50 6.82 4.00
C ILE A 82 9.81 7.66 5.07
N TRP A 83 9.02 8.63 4.61
CA TRP A 83 8.13 9.42 5.44
C TRP A 83 6.70 8.97 5.21
N ILE A 84 6.05 8.48 6.26
CA ILE A 84 4.65 8.07 6.24
C ILE A 84 3.84 9.23 6.79
N HIS A 85 2.91 9.70 5.97
CA HIS A 85 2.02 10.80 6.23
C HIS A 85 0.58 10.30 6.28
N ASP A 86 -0.06 10.46 7.44
CA ASP A 86 -1.48 10.17 7.60
C ASP A 86 -2.23 11.49 7.92
N PRO A 87 -2.95 12.08 6.96
CA PRO A 87 -3.67 13.34 7.16
C PRO A 87 -4.86 13.20 8.12
N LEU A 88 -5.32 11.98 8.41
CA LEU A 88 -6.48 11.74 9.28
C LEU A 88 -6.13 11.83 10.75
N CYS A 89 -5.03 11.18 11.12
CA CYS A 89 -4.53 11.18 12.49
C CYS A 89 -3.50 12.29 12.73
N ASN A 90 -3.17 13.08 11.69
CA ASN A 90 -2.08 14.06 11.66
C ASN A 90 -0.73 13.46 12.13
N THR A 91 -0.53 12.18 11.84
CA THR A 91 0.65 11.43 12.25
C THR A 91 1.69 11.48 11.14
N ARG A 92 2.90 11.93 11.48
CA ARG A 92 4.07 11.89 10.60
C ARG A 92 5.11 10.96 11.20
N SER A 93 5.30 9.81 10.57
CA SER A 93 6.25 8.80 11.03
C SER A 93 7.40 8.64 10.04
N LYS A 94 8.60 8.43 10.57
CA LYS A 94 9.82 8.25 9.80
C LYS A 94 10.31 6.81 9.96
N VAL A 95 10.53 6.12 8.86
CA VAL A 95 11.16 4.80 8.86
C VAL A 95 12.43 4.83 8.02
N ASP A 96 13.55 4.50 8.66
CA ASP A 96 14.88 4.44 8.05
C ASP A 96 15.23 3.00 7.63
N ASN A 97 16.19 2.85 6.72
CA ASN A 97 16.75 1.56 6.26
C ASN A 97 15.82 0.66 5.43
N VAL A 98 14.85 1.24 4.71
CA VAL A 98 14.00 0.46 3.80
C VAL A 98 14.71 0.27 2.44
N PRO A 99 14.60 -0.88 1.76
CA PRO A 99 15.18 -1.04 0.42
C PRO A 99 14.65 0.01 -0.57
N LEU A 100 15.54 0.59 -1.38
CA LEU A 100 15.19 1.67 -2.32
C LEU A 100 14.06 1.28 -3.26
N ALA A 101 14.12 0.07 -3.85
CA ALA A 101 13.10 -0.42 -4.77
C ALA A 101 11.70 -0.40 -4.13
N LEU A 102 11.62 -0.81 -2.86
CA LEU A 102 10.39 -0.78 -2.06
C LEU A 102 9.93 0.65 -1.78
N GLY A 103 10.86 1.55 -1.42
CA GLY A 103 10.53 2.95 -1.18
C GLY A 103 10.00 3.67 -2.42
N ILE A 104 10.65 3.45 -3.58
CA ILE A 104 10.19 4.01 -4.86
C ILE A 104 8.80 3.45 -5.19
N PHE A 105 8.65 2.12 -5.20
CA PHE A 105 7.39 1.48 -5.55
C PHE A 105 6.24 1.95 -4.65
N ALA A 106 6.47 1.98 -3.33
CA ALA A 106 5.45 2.40 -2.37
C ALA A 106 5.07 3.88 -2.56
N SER A 107 6.04 4.77 -2.80
CA SER A 107 5.74 6.19 -3.08
C SER A 107 4.93 6.38 -4.36
N THR A 108 5.29 5.67 -5.44
CA THR A 108 4.57 5.76 -6.71
C THR A 108 3.13 5.27 -6.56
N VAL A 109 2.93 4.13 -5.89
CA VAL A 109 1.59 3.60 -5.62
C VAL A 109 0.78 4.57 -4.77
N SER A 110 1.37 5.16 -3.73
CA SER A 110 0.69 6.16 -2.90
C SER A 110 0.32 7.42 -3.68
N GLN A 111 1.19 7.92 -4.55
CA GLN A 111 0.88 9.08 -5.40
C GLN A 111 -0.25 8.78 -6.38
N VAL A 112 -0.24 7.60 -7.01
CA VAL A 112 -1.32 7.15 -7.90
C VAL A 112 -2.63 7.02 -7.12
N GLY A 113 -2.62 6.37 -5.97
CA GLY A 113 -3.78 6.23 -5.11
C GLY A 113 -4.36 7.58 -4.70
N ARG A 114 -3.50 8.52 -4.30
CA ARG A 114 -3.89 9.90 -3.98
C ARG A 114 -4.55 10.60 -5.17
N SER A 115 -3.97 10.51 -6.36
CA SER A 115 -4.54 11.14 -7.56
C SER A 115 -5.91 10.56 -7.91
N ILE A 116 -6.07 9.24 -7.77
CA ILE A 116 -7.37 8.58 -7.96
C ILE A 116 -8.37 9.11 -6.93
N THR A 117 -8.01 9.15 -5.64
CA THR A 117 -8.88 9.67 -4.58
C THR A 117 -9.30 11.12 -4.84
N GLU A 118 -8.38 11.99 -5.22
CA GLU A 118 -8.66 13.40 -5.56
C GLU A 118 -9.62 13.52 -6.76
N GLN A 119 -9.47 12.67 -7.78
CA GLN A 119 -10.40 12.63 -8.91
C GLN A 119 -11.79 12.14 -8.51
N PHE A 120 -11.88 11.08 -7.69
CA PHE A 120 -13.16 10.61 -7.16
C PHE A 120 -13.85 11.68 -6.34
N GLU A 121 -13.12 12.38 -5.46
CA GLU A 121 -13.68 13.49 -4.71
C GLU A 121 -14.23 14.57 -5.62
N SER A 122 -13.50 14.97 -6.67
CA SER A 122 -13.94 16.04 -7.59
C SER A 122 -15.31 15.77 -8.23
N VAL A 123 -15.64 14.51 -8.49
CA VAL A 123 -16.91 14.11 -9.11
C VAL A 123 -18.02 13.92 -8.08
N PHE A 124 -17.69 13.48 -6.86
CA PHE A 124 -18.65 13.13 -5.81
C PHE A 124 -18.78 14.21 -4.71
N THR A 125 -18.47 15.47 -5.00
CA THR A 125 -18.69 16.57 -4.05
C THR A 125 -20.17 16.98 -3.99
N LEU A 126 -20.80 16.86 -2.82
CA LEU A 126 -22.07 17.50 -2.46
C LEU A 126 -21.80 18.91 -1.86
N PRO A 127 -22.75 19.86 -1.84
CA PRO A 127 -22.53 21.20 -1.28
C PRO A 127 -22.20 21.24 0.23
N ASP A 128 -22.29 20.11 0.94
CA ASP A 128 -21.88 19.93 2.34
C ASP A 128 -20.92 18.71 2.48
N TYR A 129 -19.99 18.53 1.51
CA TYR A 129 -19.07 17.39 1.48
C TYR A 129 -17.89 17.56 2.43
N MET A 130 -17.57 16.50 3.16
CA MET A 130 -16.30 16.37 3.87
C MET A 130 -15.32 15.60 2.96
N PRO A 131 -14.17 16.20 2.57
CA PRO A 131 -13.23 15.55 1.67
C PRO A 131 -12.73 14.21 2.24
N TYR A 132 -12.68 13.18 1.40
CA TYR A 132 -12.22 11.85 1.80
C TYR A 132 -10.73 11.86 2.19
N HIS A 133 -9.91 12.74 1.61
CA HIS A 133 -8.52 12.92 1.99
C HIS A 133 -8.35 13.48 3.42
N THR A 134 -9.41 14.06 4.00
CA THR A 134 -9.45 14.60 5.37
C THR A 134 -10.19 13.67 6.33
N THR A 135 -11.16 12.87 5.87
CA THR A 135 -12.03 12.01 6.71
C THR A 135 -11.84 10.50 6.53
N GLY A 136 -11.28 10.08 5.41
CA GLY A 136 -10.70 8.76 5.18
C GLY A 136 -11.68 7.61 5.35
N THR A 137 -11.17 6.44 5.72
CA THR A 137 -11.97 5.24 5.98
C THR A 137 -12.94 5.39 7.16
N VAL A 138 -12.70 6.36 8.05
CA VAL A 138 -13.55 6.69 9.21
C VAL A 138 -14.87 7.37 8.79
N PHE A 139 -14.93 7.90 7.56
CA PHE A 139 -16.16 8.46 7.01
C PHE A 139 -17.30 7.45 6.99
N ALA A 140 -17.06 6.22 6.52
CA ALA A 140 -18.11 5.20 6.40
C ALA A 140 -18.68 4.75 7.76
N SER A 141 -17.81 4.57 8.76
CA SER A 141 -18.25 4.22 10.12
C SER A 141 -18.98 5.38 10.82
N SER A 142 -18.54 6.61 10.58
CA SER A 142 -19.21 7.82 11.07
C SER A 142 -20.55 8.05 10.38
N LEU A 143 -20.63 7.77 9.09
CA LEU A 143 -21.87 7.85 8.32
C LEU A 143 -22.86 6.81 8.84
N MET A 144 -22.45 5.55 9.02
CA MET A 144 -23.32 4.50 9.56
C MET A 144 -23.80 4.77 10.98
N SER A 145 -22.96 5.37 11.85
CA SER A 145 -23.38 5.76 13.20
C SER A 145 -24.35 6.95 13.19
N GLN A 146 -24.28 7.83 12.19
CA GLN A 146 -25.17 8.98 12.02
C GLN A 146 -26.42 8.71 11.19
N VAL A 147 -26.48 7.62 10.40
CA VAL A 147 -27.68 7.23 9.63
C VAL A 147 -28.91 7.09 10.53
N GLY A 148 -28.75 6.58 11.76
CA GLY A 148 -29.83 6.46 12.74
C GLY A 148 -30.35 7.80 13.29
N GLN A 149 -29.59 8.89 13.12
CA GLN A 149 -29.96 10.24 13.54
C GLN A 149 -30.35 11.15 12.38
N PHE A 150 -30.31 10.64 11.14
CA PHE A 150 -30.72 11.39 9.97
C PHE A 150 -32.23 11.69 10.03
N ARG A 151 -32.58 12.97 10.25
CA ARG A 151 -33.96 13.42 10.27
C ARG A 151 -34.21 14.31 9.05
N ILE A 152 -35.05 13.82 8.14
CA ILE A 152 -35.53 14.63 7.02
C ILE A 152 -36.29 15.84 7.59
N VAL A 153 -35.80 17.05 7.30
CA VAL A 153 -36.36 18.31 7.80
C VAL A 153 -37.64 18.70 7.04
N ASP A 154 -37.70 18.39 5.75
CA ASP A 154 -38.86 18.70 4.88
C ASP A 154 -39.97 17.62 5.01
N PRO A 155 -41.17 17.98 5.49
CA PRO A 155 -42.28 17.03 5.67
C PRO A 155 -42.76 16.40 4.35
N THR A 156 -42.65 17.12 3.23
CA THR A 156 -43.07 16.66 1.89
C THR A 156 -42.10 15.62 1.37
N PHE A 157 -40.79 15.88 1.51
CA PHE A 157 -39.75 14.94 1.13
C PHE A 157 -39.79 13.68 2.00
N LYS A 158 -40.06 13.82 3.31
CA LYS A 158 -40.21 12.70 4.23
C LYS A 158 -41.31 11.74 3.78
N GLY A 159 -42.51 12.25 3.48
CA GLY A 159 -43.63 11.42 3.05
C GLY A 159 -43.37 10.72 1.71
N ASN A 160 -42.69 11.39 0.77
CA ASN A 160 -42.31 10.80 -0.51
C ASN A 160 -41.24 9.70 -0.34
N MET A 161 -40.23 9.94 0.50
CA MET A 161 -39.18 8.96 0.80
C MET A 161 -39.76 7.74 1.52
N GLU A 162 -40.66 7.93 2.49
CA GLU A 162 -41.36 6.84 3.17
C GLU A 162 -42.19 5.98 2.20
N ARG A 163 -42.88 6.60 1.24
CA ARG A 163 -43.59 5.86 0.18
C ARG A 163 -42.64 5.07 -0.71
N PHE A 164 -41.55 5.70 -1.16
CA PHE A 164 -40.54 5.05 -2.00
C PHE A 164 -39.89 3.86 -1.29
N VAL A 165 -39.45 4.01 -0.04
CA VAL A 165 -38.83 2.94 0.74
C VAL A 165 -39.80 1.78 0.92
N ASN A 166 -41.04 2.05 1.31
CA ASN A 166 -42.03 0.98 1.48
C ASN A 166 -42.34 0.26 0.17
N GLN A 167 -42.65 1.00 -0.91
CA GLN A 167 -43.12 0.42 -2.16
C GLN A 167 -42.03 -0.22 -3.02
N CYS A 168 -40.83 0.38 -3.06
CA CYS A 168 -39.78 -0.02 -4.01
C CYS A 168 -38.60 -0.75 -3.35
N VAL A 169 -38.33 -0.53 -2.07
CA VAL A 169 -37.15 -1.11 -1.40
C VAL A 169 -37.54 -2.26 -0.47
N VAL A 170 -38.52 -2.05 0.41
CA VAL A 170 -38.93 -3.05 1.41
C VAL A 170 -39.67 -4.22 0.76
N TYR A 171 -40.60 -3.94 -0.15
CA TYR A 171 -41.27 -5.03 -0.89
C TYR A 171 -40.29 -5.85 -1.74
N ASP A 172 -39.34 -5.22 -2.42
CA ASP A 172 -38.35 -5.92 -3.25
C ASP A 172 -37.36 -6.73 -2.38
N ALA A 173 -36.89 -6.17 -1.26
CA ALA A 173 -36.06 -6.88 -0.29
C ALA A 173 -36.77 -8.07 0.37
N MET A 174 -38.08 -7.98 0.64
CA MET A 174 -38.86 -9.10 1.18
C MET A 174 -39.15 -10.17 0.12
N ILE A 175 -39.22 -9.81 -1.16
CA ILE A 175 -39.39 -10.75 -2.28
C ILE A 175 -38.06 -11.44 -2.64
N GLY A 176 -36.92 -10.86 -2.27
CA GLY A 176 -35.56 -11.34 -2.53
C GLY A 176 -35.12 -12.65 -1.85
N HIS A 177 -36.01 -13.41 -1.22
CA HIS A 177 -35.74 -14.76 -0.69
C HIS A 177 -36.31 -15.89 -1.57
N LYS A 178 -36.61 -15.61 -2.84
CA LYS A 178 -37.23 -16.60 -3.74
C LYS A 178 -36.50 -16.81 -5.07
N TYR A 179 -35.18 -16.79 -5.09
CA TYR A 179 -34.32 -17.52 -6.04
C TYR A 179 -32.99 -17.86 -5.38
#